data_AF-A0AA92HAM1-F1
#
_entry.id   AF-A0AA92HAM1-F1
#
_cell.length_a   1.000
_cell.length_b   1.000
_cell.length_c   1.000
_cell.angle_alpha   90.00
_cell.angle_beta   90.00
_cell.angle_gamma   90.00
#
_symmetry.space_group_name_H-M   'P 1'
#
loop_
_entity.id
_entity.type
_entity.pdbx_description
1 polymer ?
#
loop_
_entity_poly.entity_id
_entity_poly.type
_entity_poly.pdbx_seq_one_letter_code
_entity_poly.pdbx_strand_id
1 'polypeptide(L)'
;MRIGIFILLASLSSAPALAASTVKPGPSQTDYMFQCGATFIINAHALQDGPKSAKARAQAQAYESRFNKLAAMAEASFEENRMSKSEARTYLQKHVDTMSAIFAKDPDSMKRFVTLCDARFPDKQ
;
A
#
# COMPACT_ATOMS: atom_id res chain seq x y z
N MET A 1 -3.76 -19.35 61.87
CA MET A 1 -4.41 -19.20 60.54
C MET A 1 -4.43 -17.72 60.16
N ARG A 2 -3.67 -17.33 59.11
CA ARG A 2 -4.02 -16.28 58.15
C ARG A 2 -2.93 -16.20 57.09
N ILE A 3 -3.28 -16.72 55.91
CA ILE A 3 -2.51 -16.69 54.67
C ILE A 3 -2.65 -15.28 54.10
N GLY A 4 -1.54 -14.59 53.88
CA GLY A 4 -1.50 -13.30 53.18
C GLY A 4 -0.80 -13.46 51.84
N ILE A 5 -1.56 -13.77 50.79
CA ILE A 5 -1.07 -13.82 49.40
C ILE A 5 -1.04 -12.39 48.88
N PHE A 6 0.16 -11.85 48.63
CA PHE A 6 0.35 -10.64 47.84
C PHE A 6 0.40 -11.02 46.36
N ILE A 7 -0.71 -10.83 45.65
CA ILE A 7 -0.73 -10.93 44.18
C ILE A 7 -0.22 -9.60 43.63
N LEU A 8 1.06 -9.57 43.21
CA LEU A 8 1.59 -8.52 42.34
C LEU A 8 1.07 -8.78 40.92
N LEU A 9 0.02 -8.05 40.53
CA LEU A 9 -0.40 -7.96 39.13
C LEU A 9 0.69 -7.20 38.35
N ALA A 10 1.53 -7.94 37.63
CA ALA A 10 2.35 -7.37 36.57
C ALA A 10 1.43 -7.04 35.39
N SER A 11 1.06 -5.76 35.25
CA SER A 11 0.45 -5.23 34.04
C SER A 11 1.49 -5.24 32.92
N LEU A 12 1.59 -6.37 32.20
CA LEU A 12 2.24 -6.42 30.90
C LEU A 12 1.44 -5.54 29.94
N SER A 13 1.81 -4.27 29.92
CA SER A 13 1.40 -3.31 28.90
C SER A 13 2.13 -3.71 27.62
N SER A 14 1.61 -4.70 26.89
CA SER A 14 2.05 -4.99 25.53
C SER A 14 1.56 -3.87 24.62
N ALA A 15 2.18 -2.69 24.75
CA ALA A 15 2.10 -1.67 23.72
C ALA A 15 2.65 -2.32 22.45
N PRO A 16 1.86 -2.42 21.36
CA PRO A 16 2.40 -2.92 20.11
C PRO A 16 3.51 -1.96 19.72
N ALA A 17 4.75 -2.44 19.73
CA ALA A 17 5.85 -1.72 19.15
C ALA A 17 5.50 -1.50 17.68
N LEU A 18 5.00 -0.31 17.36
CA LEU A 18 5.02 0.21 16.00
C LEU A 18 6.49 0.23 15.62
N ALA A 19 6.96 -0.88 15.04
CA ALA A 19 8.30 -0.97 14.49
C ALA A 19 8.45 0.23 13.55
N ALA A 20 9.26 1.20 13.97
CA ALA A 20 9.58 2.34 13.14
C ALA A 20 10.10 1.77 11.82
N SER A 21 9.31 1.96 10.76
CA SER A 21 9.57 1.34 9.47
C SER A 21 10.95 1.79 8.98
N THR A 22 11.91 0.87 8.96
CA THR A 22 13.32 1.10 8.57
C THR A 22 13.50 1.34 7.07
N VAL A 23 12.41 1.42 6.32
CA VAL A 23 12.45 1.63 4.87
C VAL A 23 12.83 3.09 4.62
N LYS A 24 13.98 3.30 3.97
CA LYS A 24 14.42 4.62 3.52
C LYS A 24 13.34 5.24 2.62
N PRO A 25 13.06 6.54 2.73
CA PRO A 25 12.20 7.24 1.79
C PRO A 25 12.73 7.02 0.36
N GLY A 26 11.83 6.72 -0.58
CA GLY A 26 12.18 6.69 -2.00
C GLY A 26 12.51 8.09 -2.53
N PRO A 27 13.02 8.22 -3.76
CA PRO A 27 13.20 9.52 -4.41
C PRO A 27 11.86 10.28 -4.40
N SER A 28 11.84 11.51 -3.89
CA SER A 28 10.58 12.23 -3.63
C SER A 28 9.68 12.41 -4.86
N GLN A 29 10.26 12.46 -6.07
CA GLN A 29 9.52 12.57 -7.32
C GLN A 29 8.77 11.28 -7.72
N THR A 30 9.16 10.14 -7.12
CA THR A 30 8.57 8.82 -7.40
C THR A 30 7.46 8.43 -6.44
N ASP A 31 7.23 9.21 -5.38
CA ASP A 31 6.27 8.86 -4.33
C ASP A 31 4.85 8.70 -4.90
N TYR A 32 4.48 9.51 -5.88
CA TYR A 32 3.23 9.38 -6.63
C TYR A 32 3.13 8.06 -7.41
N MET A 33 4.24 7.50 -7.90
CA MET A 33 4.24 6.19 -8.58
C MET A 33 3.88 5.08 -7.58
N PHE A 34 4.42 5.15 -6.36
CA PHE A 34 4.11 4.18 -5.31
C PHE A 34 2.67 4.32 -4.80
N GLN A 35 2.22 5.54 -4.52
CA GLN A 35 0.85 5.79 -4.07
C GLN A 35 -0.18 5.38 -5.14
N CYS A 36 0.05 5.73 -6.40
CA CYS A 36 -0.88 5.36 -7.47
C CYS A 36 -0.78 3.89 -7.87
N GLY A 37 0.41 3.29 -7.85
CA GLY A 37 0.56 1.84 -8.00
C GLY A 37 -0.23 1.10 -6.93
N ALA A 38 -0.03 1.45 -5.65
CA ALA A 38 -0.78 0.88 -4.54
C ALA A 38 -2.30 1.06 -4.70
N THR A 39 -2.74 2.25 -5.08
CA THR A 39 -4.16 2.52 -5.34
C THR A 39 -4.73 1.60 -6.42
N PHE A 40 -4.03 1.43 -7.53
CA PHE A 40 -4.50 0.60 -8.64
C PHE A 40 -4.59 -0.87 -8.27
N ILE A 41 -3.58 -1.43 -7.60
CA ILE A 41 -3.62 -2.85 -7.23
C ILE A 41 -4.70 -3.13 -6.19
N ILE A 42 -4.92 -2.23 -5.23
CA ILE A 42 -6.01 -2.37 -4.25
C ILE A 42 -7.37 -2.31 -4.96
N ASN A 43 -7.56 -1.36 -5.89
CA ASN A 43 -8.80 -1.25 -6.64
C ASN A 43 -9.02 -2.45 -7.60
N ALA A 44 -7.95 -2.99 -8.18
CA ALA A 44 -8.02 -4.21 -8.99
C ALA A 44 -8.51 -5.40 -8.17
N HIS A 45 -7.94 -5.63 -6.99
CA HIS A 45 -8.40 -6.68 -6.09
C HIS A 45 -9.86 -6.45 -5.65
N ALA A 46 -10.24 -5.21 -5.31
CA ALA A 46 -11.63 -4.89 -4.97
C ALA A 46 -12.62 -5.19 -6.11
N LEU A 47 -12.23 -4.91 -7.37
CA LEU A 47 -13.02 -5.26 -8.55
C LEU A 47 -13.10 -6.78 -8.78
N GLN A 48 -12.02 -7.51 -8.48
CA GLN A 48 -11.98 -8.97 -8.59
C GLN A 48 -12.84 -9.63 -7.51
N ASP A 49 -12.82 -9.13 -6.28
CA ASP A 49 -13.59 -9.65 -5.15
C ASP A 49 -15.08 -9.31 -5.26
N GLY A 50 -15.40 -8.24 -5.99
CA GLY A 50 -16.75 -7.80 -6.29
C GLY A 50 -17.50 -8.61 -7.36
N PRO A 51 -18.53 -8.02 -7.98
CA PRO A 51 -19.36 -8.69 -8.98
C PRO A 51 -18.53 -9.20 -10.17
N LYS A 52 -18.64 -10.50 -10.46
CA LYS A 52 -17.86 -11.22 -11.50
C LYS A 52 -18.30 -10.90 -12.94
N SER A 53 -18.60 -9.64 -13.25
CA SER A 53 -18.91 -9.19 -14.60
C SER A 53 -17.66 -9.16 -15.49
N ALA A 54 -17.83 -9.36 -16.80
CA ALA A 54 -16.73 -9.24 -17.75
C ALA A 54 -16.10 -7.84 -17.73
N LYS A 55 -16.92 -6.79 -17.54
CA LYS A 55 -16.47 -5.40 -17.39
C LYS A 55 -15.57 -5.20 -16.17
N ALA A 56 -15.97 -5.72 -15.01
CA ALA A 56 -15.18 -5.61 -13.78
C ALA A 56 -13.84 -6.34 -13.91
N ARG A 57 -13.82 -7.54 -14.54
CA ARG A 57 -12.56 -8.26 -14.80
C ARG A 57 -11.63 -7.50 -15.73
N ALA A 58 -12.15 -6.96 -16.83
CA ALA A 58 -11.33 -6.16 -17.76
C ALA A 58 -10.76 -4.91 -17.08
N GLN A 59 -11.56 -4.25 -16.24
CA GLN A 59 -11.11 -3.08 -15.49
C GLN A 59 -10.05 -3.44 -14.44
N ALA A 60 -10.20 -4.58 -13.74
CA ALA A 60 -9.19 -5.06 -12.80
C ALA A 60 -7.85 -5.33 -13.50
N GLN A 61 -7.87 -6.03 -14.63
CA GLN A 61 -6.68 -6.30 -15.44
C GLN A 61 -5.99 -5.02 -15.92
N ALA A 62 -6.77 -3.99 -16.30
CA ALA A 62 -6.22 -2.69 -16.68
C ALA A 62 -5.50 -2.02 -15.50
N TYR A 63 -6.07 -2.07 -14.30
CA TYR A 63 -5.42 -1.53 -13.10
C TYR A 63 -4.19 -2.34 -12.65
N GLU A 64 -4.21 -3.68 -12.77
CA GLU A 64 -3.03 -4.52 -12.53
C GLU A 64 -1.88 -4.18 -13.48
N SER A 65 -2.19 -4.01 -14.78
CA SER A 65 -1.21 -3.60 -15.79
C SER A 65 -0.56 -2.25 -15.42
N ARG A 66 -1.37 -1.29 -14.97
CA ARG A 66 -0.89 0.03 -14.56
C ARG A 66 -0.08 -0.01 -13.27
N PHE A 67 -0.45 -0.86 -12.31
CA PHE A 67 0.39 -1.15 -11.14
C PHE A 67 1.76 -1.68 -11.57
N ASN A 68 1.81 -2.69 -12.45
CA ASN A 68 3.06 -3.27 -12.93
C ASN A 68 3.94 -2.24 -13.66
N LYS A 69 3.35 -1.38 -14.49
CA LYS A 69 4.05 -0.27 -15.17
C LYS A 69 4.68 0.69 -14.14
N LEU A 70 3.90 1.15 -13.16
CA LEU A 70 4.40 2.07 -12.13
C LEU A 70 5.45 1.42 -11.22
N ALA A 71 5.30 0.14 -10.89
CA ALA A 71 6.30 -0.60 -10.12
C ALA A 71 7.63 -0.67 -10.88
N ALA A 72 7.61 -0.96 -12.18
CA ALA A 72 8.81 -0.99 -13.01
C ALA A 72 9.49 0.41 -13.13
N MET A 73 8.70 1.47 -13.30
CA MET A 73 9.22 2.85 -13.33
C MET A 73 9.84 3.24 -11.98
N ALA A 74 9.22 2.85 -10.89
CA ALA A 74 9.70 3.12 -9.55
C ALA A 74 11.00 2.34 -9.25
N GLU A 75 11.09 1.07 -9.68
CA GLU A 75 12.33 0.28 -9.62
C GLU A 75 13.47 0.95 -10.39
N ALA A 76 13.22 1.40 -11.63
CA ALA A 76 14.22 2.08 -12.44
C ALA A 76 14.72 3.38 -11.77
N SER A 77 13.81 4.18 -11.20
CA SER A 77 14.19 5.40 -10.52
C SER A 77 14.98 5.15 -9.23
N PHE A 78 14.71 4.06 -8.51
CA PHE A 78 15.56 3.65 -7.39
C PHE A 78 16.99 3.33 -7.85
N GLU A 79 17.14 2.60 -8.95
CA GLU A 79 18.46 2.29 -9.52
C GLU A 79 19.23 3.57 -9.92
N GLU A 80 18.55 4.53 -10.56
CA GLU A 80 19.13 5.84 -10.90
C GLU A 80 19.65 6.59 -9.66
N ASN A 81 19.02 6.38 -8.51
CA ASN A 81 19.39 6.97 -7.22
C ASN A 81 20.32 6.07 -6.38
N ARG A 82 20.94 5.05 -6.99
CA ARG A 82 21.85 4.09 -6.34
C ARG A 82 21.20 3.30 -5.21
N MET A 83 19.89 3.11 -5.28
CA MET A 83 19.11 2.21 -4.43
C MET A 83 18.81 0.92 -5.19
N SER A 84 18.50 -0.16 -4.47
CA SER A 84 18.19 -1.45 -5.08
C SER A 84 16.73 -1.56 -5.52
N LYS A 85 16.45 -2.38 -6.55
CA LYS A 85 15.07 -2.77 -6.89
C LYS A 85 14.33 -3.42 -5.73
N SER A 86 15.04 -4.15 -4.86
CA SER A 86 14.44 -4.76 -3.68
C SER A 86 13.97 -3.72 -2.67
N GLU A 87 14.70 -2.61 -2.50
CA GLU A 87 14.24 -1.49 -1.70
C GLU A 87 12.99 -0.84 -2.32
N ALA A 88 12.94 -0.70 -3.66
CA ALA A 88 11.75 -0.17 -4.34
C ALA A 88 10.52 -1.04 -4.09
N ARG A 89 10.64 -2.38 -4.21
CA ARG A 89 9.55 -3.32 -3.91
C ARG A 89 9.09 -3.26 -2.47
N THR A 90 10.03 -3.16 -1.53
CA THR A 90 9.72 -3.02 -0.09
C THR A 90 8.97 -1.71 0.17
N TYR A 91 9.40 -0.61 -0.47
CA TYR A 91 8.75 0.68 -0.36
C TYR A 91 7.35 0.68 -0.99
N LEU A 92 7.18 0.00 -2.13
CA LEU A 92 5.88 -0.21 -2.78
C LEU A 92 4.92 -1.02 -1.91
N GLN A 93 5.38 -2.14 -1.31
CA GLN A 93 4.56 -2.95 -0.42
C GLN A 93 4.08 -2.12 0.79
N LYS A 94 4.96 -1.31 1.38
CA LYS A 94 4.58 -0.39 2.46
C LYS A 94 3.47 0.59 2.03
N HIS A 95 3.50 1.06 0.78
CA HIS A 95 2.42 1.90 0.25
C HIS A 95 1.12 1.12 0.10
N VAL A 96 1.18 -0.12 -0.40
CA VAL A 96 0.01 -1.01 -0.47
C VAL A 96 -0.60 -1.20 0.92
N ASP A 97 0.21 -1.52 1.92
CA ASP A 97 -0.26 -1.75 3.29
C ASP A 97 -0.88 -0.48 3.90
N THR A 98 -0.20 0.65 3.74
CA THR A 98 -0.64 1.95 4.27
C THR A 98 -1.96 2.38 3.63
N MET A 99 -2.06 2.30 2.31
CA MET A 99 -3.26 2.70 1.58
C MET A 99 -4.42 1.73 1.81
N SER A 100 -4.14 0.42 1.93
CA SER A 100 -5.15 -0.56 2.31
C SER A 100 -5.74 -0.22 3.69
N ALA A 101 -4.91 0.16 4.67
CA ALA A 101 -5.37 0.56 5.98
C ALA A 101 -6.18 1.88 5.95
N ILE A 102 -5.82 2.83 5.07
CA ILE A 102 -6.59 4.06 4.87
C ILE A 102 -7.96 3.73 4.25
N PHE A 103 -7.99 2.96 3.17
CA PHE A 103 -9.22 2.62 2.44
C PHE A 103 -10.16 1.72 3.24
N ALA A 104 -9.63 0.89 4.14
CA ALA A 104 -10.44 0.13 5.09
C ALA A 104 -11.17 1.05 6.09
N LYS A 105 -10.57 2.17 6.49
CA LYS A 105 -11.16 3.16 7.40
C LYS A 105 -12.09 4.14 6.69
N ASP A 106 -11.74 4.52 5.46
CA ASP A 106 -12.52 5.42 4.61
C ASP A 106 -12.58 4.87 3.17
N PRO A 107 -13.60 4.05 2.86
CA PRO A 107 -13.75 3.47 1.52
C PRO A 107 -13.99 4.50 0.42
N ASP A 108 -14.54 5.67 0.75
CA ASP A 108 -14.77 6.73 -0.25
C ASP A 108 -13.46 7.42 -0.65
N SER A 109 -12.46 7.40 0.22
CA SER A 109 -11.10 7.83 -0.16
C SER A 109 -10.55 7.00 -1.33
N MET A 110 -10.82 5.70 -1.40
CA MET A 110 -10.35 4.86 -2.52
C MET A 110 -10.79 5.42 -3.88
N LYS A 111 -12.06 5.79 -4.03
CA LYS A 111 -12.60 6.36 -5.28
C LYS A 111 -11.92 7.68 -5.64
N ARG A 112 -11.64 8.53 -4.66
CA ARG A 112 -10.94 9.81 -4.86
C ARG A 112 -9.50 9.58 -5.31
N PHE A 113 -8.79 8.67 -4.65
CA PHE A 113 -7.43 8.31 -5.02
C PHE A 113 -7.35 7.69 -6.40
N VAL A 114 -8.26 6.77 -6.75
CA VAL A 114 -8.34 6.20 -8.12
C VAL A 114 -8.52 7.31 -9.15
N THR A 115 -9.43 8.26 -8.90
CA THR A 115 -9.66 9.40 -9.81
C THR A 115 -8.41 10.27 -9.99
N LEU A 116 -7.74 10.61 -8.89
CA LEU A 116 -6.50 11.40 -8.93
C LEU A 116 -5.38 10.67 -9.67
N CYS A 117 -5.25 9.36 -9.43
CA CYS A 117 -4.25 8.53 -10.08
C CYS A 117 -4.55 8.28 -11.56
N ASP A 118 -5.83 8.19 -11.94
CA ASP A 118 -6.27 8.16 -13.33
C ASP A 118 -5.90 9.42 -14.09
N ALA A 119 -6.05 10.59 -13.47
CA ALA A 119 -5.62 11.86 -14.05
C ALA A 119 -4.08 11.98 -14.14
N ARG A 120 -3.36 11.47 -13.13
CA ARG A 120 -1.89 11.56 -13.04
C ARG A 120 -1.18 10.59 -13.98
N PHE A 121 -1.70 9.37 -14.12
CA PHE A 121 -1.11 8.29 -14.90
C PHE A 121 -2.16 7.67 -15.83
N PRO A 122 -2.59 8.39 -16.88
CA PRO A 122 -3.63 7.89 -17.77
C PRO A 122 -3.18 6.62 -18.50
N ASP A 123 -4.16 5.78 -18.84
CA ASP A 123 -3.96 4.49 -19.52
C ASP A 123 -3.35 4.64 -20.93
N LYS A 124 -3.65 5.76 -21.60
CA LYS A 124 -3.10 6.13 -22.91
C LYS A 124 -1.93 7.10 -22.73
N GLN A 125 -0.72 6.57 -22.63
CA GLN A 125 0.53 7.29 -22.89
C GLN A 125 1.45 6.41 -23.72
#